data_AF-A0A532CTD7-F1
#
_entry.id   AF-A0A532CTD7-F1
#
_cell.length_a   1.000
_cell.length_b   1.000
_cell.length_c   1.000
_cell.angle_alpha   90.00
_cell.angle_beta   90.00
_cell.angle_gamma   90.00
#
_symmetry.space_group_name_H-M   'P 1'
#
loop_
_entity.id
_entity.type
_entity.pdbx_description
1 polymer ?
#
loop_
_entity_poly.entity_id
_entity_poly.type
_entity_poly.pdbx_seq_one_letter_code
_entity_poly.pdbx_strand_id
1 'polypeptide(L)' 'MDHTAAARAFELMEQYGDHPMDLTDASVMVAAESLRITKVFTLDLADFRRYCIRRGHRHVKVDILG' A
#
# COMPACT_ATOMS: atom_id res chain seq x y z
N MET A 1 12.94 -6.85 -2.51
CA MET A 1 12.48 -5.63 -3.19
C MET A 1 13.65 -5.03 -3.93
N ASP A 2 13.44 -4.52 -5.14
CA ASP A 2 14.44 -3.67 -5.79
C ASP A 2 14.47 -2.27 -5.12
N HIS A 3 15.47 -1.46 -5.48
CA HIS A 3 15.65 -0.12 -4.89
C HIS A 3 14.47 0.83 -5.18
N THR A 4 13.81 0.67 -6.33
CA THR A 4 12.65 1.50 -6.69
C THR A 4 11.42 1.17 -5.84
N ALA A 5 11.18 -0.11 -5.57
CA ALA A 5 10.12 -0.60 -4.72
C ALA A 5 10.35 -0.20 -3.26
N ALA A 6 11.60 -0.24 -2.79
CA ALA A 6 11.96 0.23 -1.45
C ALA A 6 11.74 1.76 -1.31
N ALA A 7 12.20 2.56 -2.27
CA ALA A 7 11.96 4.01 -2.27
C ALA A 7 10.47 4.33 -2.22
N ARG A 8 9.66 3.63 -3.04
CA ARG A 8 8.21 3.80 -3.04
C ARG A 8 7.56 3.41 -1.71
N ALA A 9 8.07 2.39 -1.03
CA ALA A 9 7.56 2.01 0.29
C ALA A 9 7.83 3.13 1.31
N PHE A 10 9.01 3.72 1.31
CA PHE A 10 9.32 4.86 2.19
C PHE A 10 8.46 6.10 1.90
N GLU A 11 8.19 6.41 0.62
CA GLU A 11 7.25 7.47 0.26
C GLU A 11 5.85 7.24 0.83
N LEU A 12 5.36 5.98 0.82
CA LEU A 12 4.07 5.64 1.43
C LEU A 12 4.10 5.80 2.94
N MET A 13 5.20 5.38 3.60
CA MET A 13 5.36 5.56 5.04
C MET A 13 5.33 7.05 5.43
N GLU A 14 5.98 7.92 4.66
CA GLU A 14 5.90 9.38 4.83
C GLU A 14 4.48 9.91 4.57
N GLN A 15 3.84 9.47 3.49
CA GLN A 15 2.47 9.88 3.12
C GLN A 15 1.45 9.56 4.22
N TYR A 16 1.61 8.43 4.91
CA TYR A 16 0.76 8.00 6.00
C TYR A 16 1.34 8.37 7.37
N GLY A 17 2.23 9.36 7.49
CA GLY A 17 2.87 9.73 8.76
C GLY A 17 1.90 10.09 9.91
N ASP A 18 0.69 10.58 9.60
CA ASP A 18 -0.36 10.85 10.60
C ASP A 18 -0.96 9.58 11.22
N HIS A 19 -0.91 8.44 10.51
CA HIS A 19 -1.25 7.10 11.01
C HIS A 19 -0.14 6.13 10.57
N PRO A 20 0.92 5.99 11.38
CA PRO A 20 2.20 5.43 10.93
C PRO A 20 2.03 4.08 10.23
N MET A 21 2.26 4.08 8.92
CA MET A 21 2.34 2.86 8.11
C MET A 21 3.72 2.24 8.33
N ASP A 22 3.75 0.93 8.60
CA ASP A 22 5.01 0.21 8.72
C ASP A 22 5.54 -0.29 7.36
N LEU A 23 6.77 -0.79 7.35
CA LEU A 23 7.40 -1.31 6.13
C LEU A 23 6.67 -2.57 5.60
N THR A 24 6.01 -3.32 6.48
CA THR A 24 5.25 -4.52 6.10
C THR A 24 4.08 -4.11 5.22
N ASP A 25 3.24 -3.22 5.70
CA ASP A 25 2.09 -2.66 4.99
C ASP A 25 2.52 -1.96 3.70
N ALA A 26 3.55 -1.11 3.78
CA ALA A 26 4.08 -0.40 2.63
C ALA A 26 4.54 -1.37 1.54
N SER A 27 5.22 -2.46 1.89
CA SER A 27 5.69 -3.45 0.92
C SER A 27 4.54 -4.16 0.19
N VAL A 28 3.42 -4.44 0.89
CA VAL A 28 2.20 -5.02 0.29
C VAL A 28 1.56 -4.02 -0.67
N MET A 29 1.45 -2.76 -0.26
CA MET A 29 0.88 -1.69 -1.09
C MET A 29 1.70 -1.45 -2.36
N VAL A 30 3.04 -1.48 -2.27
CA VAL A 30 3.94 -1.39 -3.43
C VAL A 30 3.79 -2.59 -4.36
N ALA A 31 3.67 -3.80 -3.80
CA ALA A 31 3.43 -5.01 -4.60
C ALA A 31 2.08 -4.92 -5.34
N ALA A 32 1.03 -4.47 -4.67
CA ALA A 32 -0.29 -4.27 -5.25
C ALA A 32 -0.28 -3.20 -6.36
N GLU A 33 0.40 -2.07 -6.16
CA GLU A 33 0.62 -1.02 -7.17
C GLU A 33 1.35 -1.59 -8.40
N SER A 34 2.47 -2.28 -8.18
CA SER A 34 3.33 -2.81 -9.25
C SER A 34 2.66 -3.91 -10.08
N LEU A 35 1.95 -4.82 -9.41
CA LEU A 35 1.24 -5.93 -10.05
C LEU A 35 -0.14 -5.53 -10.60
N ARG A 36 -0.58 -4.29 -10.36
CA ARG A 36 -1.93 -3.81 -10.71
C ARG A 36 -3.00 -4.73 -10.15
N ILE A 37 -2.89 -5.08 -8.87
CA ILE A 37 -3.86 -5.88 -8.12
C ILE A 37 -4.55 -4.95 -7.11
N THR A 38 -5.88 -5.03 -6.98
CA THR A 38 -6.61 -4.32 -5.90
C THR A 38 -6.93 -5.23 -4.73
N LYS A 39 -6.96 -6.55 -4.94
CA LYS A 39 -7.32 -7.52 -3.92
C LYS A 39 -6.15 -7.76 -2.96
N VAL A 40 -6.37 -7.48 -1.68
CA VAL A 40 -5.39 -7.71 -0.61
C VAL A 40 -6.03 -8.58 0.46
N PHE A 41 -5.34 -9.62 0.89
CA PHE A 41 -5.74 -10.42 2.05
C PHE A 41 -4.93 -9.97 3.25
N THR A 42 -5.59 -9.57 4.33
CA THR A 42 -4.97 -9.11 5.57
C THR A 42 -5.92 -9.28 6.75
N LEU A 43 -5.37 -9.47 7.94
CA LEU A 43 -6.14 -9.39 9.19
C LEU A 43 -6.21 -7.94 9.72
N ASP A 44 -5.33 -7.05 9.25
CA ASP A 44 -5.33 -5.65 9.64
C ASP A 44 -6.32 -4.84 8.79
N LEU A 45 -7.60 -5.07 9.08
CA LEU A 45 -8.68 -4.42 8.35
C LEU A 45 -8.72 -2.91 8.59
N ALA A 46 -8.31 -2.45 9.77
CA ALA A 46 -8.40 -1.03 10.13
C ALA A 46 -7.42 -0.21 9.29
N ASP A 47 -6.20 -0.70 9.14
CA ASP A 47 -5.12 0.02 8.48
C ASP A 47 -5.27 -0.04 6.96
N PHE A 48 -5.49 -1.22 6.40
CA PHE A 48 -5.67 -1.38 4.95
C PHE A 48 -6.92 -0.70 4.38
N ARG A 49 -7.94 -0.42 5.21
CA ARG A 49 -9.08 0.41 4.78
C ARG A 49 -8.70 1.87 4.54
N ARG A 50 -7.61 2.36 5.14
CA ARG A 50 -7.10 3.73 4.96
C ARG A 50 -6.24 3.84 3.71
N TYR A 51 -5.49 2.79 3.38
CA TYR A 51 -4.50 2.84 2.33
C TYR A 51 -5.09 2.84 0.90
N CYS A 52 -4.37 3.47 -0.03
CA CYS A 52 -4.71 3.52 -1.45
C CYS A 52 -3.46 3.20 -2.29
N ILE A 53 -3.63 2.44 -3.37
CA ILE A 53 -2.59 2.28 -4.39
C ILE A 53 -2.76 3.33 -5.49
N ARG A 54 -1.66 3.71 -6.14
CA ARG A 54 -1.72 4.56 -7.32
C ARG A 54 -1.93 3.71 -8.58
N ARG A 55 -2.84 4.13 -9.45
CA ARG A 55 -3.07 3.60 -10.80
C ARG A 55 -3.06 4.74 -11.79
N GLY A 56 -1.91 4.97 -12.43
CA GLY A 56 -1.70 6.16 -13.24
C GLY A 56 -1.81 7.42 -12.37
N HIS A 57 -2.76 8.30 -12.68
CA HIS A 57 -3.02 9.52 -11.92
C HIS A 57 -4.08 9.37 -10.82
N ARG A 58 -4.64 8.17 -10.62
CA ARG A 58 -5.74 7.92 -9.67
C ARG A 58 -5.22 7.20 -8.44
N HIS A 59 -5.74 7.55 -7.28
CA HIS A 59 -5.61 6.76 -6.04
C HIS A 59 -6.83 5.85 -5.91
N VAL A 60 -6.61 4.55 -5.75
CA VAL A 60 -7.66 3.53 -5.69
C VAL A 60 -7.51 2.76 -4.39
N LYS A 61 -8.63 2.54 -3.69
CA LYS A 61 -8.68 1.69 -2.50
C LYS A 61 -8.39 0.25 -2.86
N VAL A 62 -7.79 -0.48 -1.93
CA VAL A 62 -7.66 -1.94 -2.04
C VAL A 62 -8.98 -2.61 -1.63
N ASP A 63 -9.31 -3.69 -2.32
CA ASP A 63 -10.42 -4.58 -1.99
C ASP A 63 -9.90 -5.62 -0.99
N ILE A 64 -10.31 -5.50 0.27
CA ILE A 64 -9.86 -6.44 1.30
C ILE A 64 -10.65 -7.75 1.18
N LEU A 65 -9.95 -8.84 0.97
CA LEU A 65 -10.50 -10.19 0.98
C LEU A 65 -10.58 -10.67 2.43
N GLY A 66 -11.77 -11.14 2.82
CA GLY A 66 -12.04 -11.76 4.13
C GLY A 66 -12.17 -13.26 4.04
#